data_AF-A0A9E2DNC0-F1
#
_entry.id   AF-A0A9E2DNC0-F1
#
_cell.length_a   1.000
_cell.length_b   1.000
_cell.length_c   1.000
_cell.angle_alpha   90.00
_cell.angle_beta   90.00
_cell.angle_gamma   90.00
#
_symmetry.space_group_name_H-M   'P 1'
#
loop_
_entity.id
_entity.type
_entity.pdbx_description
1 polymer ?
#
loop_
_entity_poly.entity_id
_entity_poly.type
_entity_poly.pdbx_seq_one_letter_code
_entity_poly.pdbx_strand_id
1 'polypeptide(L)'
;METLTLTRLEQSVKKNSDLIDLNLENLNESFLVDNFKTHNNLKSTKLRKEFNQLCKNKAESKNMEEKTLSFESKKIYLCRENQVRDIPPILNPIFKNHKKLYLMGVPGTCSFIYSILNIMETDFLLKGPIQKERSLDDFRNNIVYNLDDLYKKYNYKNKRFKKSVLRDNILSSKALLPQTINLIADYFNICLVIIDTETHLYSLGNDYRSDSRFVVLLRKNSYYQPVLSTEGIHSFEENILEELEKILKPEIEIDKSPIKSESDEDEEVEIPTELMKEKDYKIVKLQKIAEKLGISIFETGSKKKKLKKILYDEIKEKISPN
;
A
#
# COMPACT_ATOMS: atom_id res chain seq x y z
N MET A 1 35.37 -10.75 15.05
CA MET A 1 33.97 -10.43 14.70
C MET A 1 34.00 -9.79 13.32
N GLU A 2 33.64 -10.53 12.28
CA GLU A 2 33.53 -9.95 10.93
C GLU A 2 32.11 -9.44 10.72
N THR A 3 31.99 -8.14 10.46
CA THR A 3 30.76 -7.48 10.03
C THR A 3 30.30 -8.05 8.69
N LEU A 4 29.08 -8.58 8.64
CA LEU A 4 28.44 -9.02 7.39
C LEU A 4 28.10 -7.78 6.54
N THR A 5 28.63 -7.70 5.33
CA THR A 5 28.32 -6.64 4.37
C THR A 5 27.28 -7.11 3.35
N LEU A 6 26.50 -6.18 2.77
CA LEU A 6 25.55 -6.42 1.66
C LEU A 6 26.13 -7.30 0.53
N THR A 7 27.45 -7.19 0.33
CA THR A 7 28.24 -7.94 -0.64
C THR A 7 28.24 -9.46 -0.40
N ARG A 8 28.21 -9.93 0.86
CA ARG A 8 28.13 -11.37 1.17
C ARG A 8 26.71 -11.92 0.90
N LEU A 9 25.68 -11.10 1.07
CA LEU A 9 24.29 -11.47 0.75
C LEU A 9 24.11 -11.66 -0.76
N GLU A 10 24.63 -10.73 -1.57
CA GLU A 10 24.64 -10.84 -3.03
C GLU A 10 25.37 -12.10 -3.53
N GLN A 11 26.44 -12.53 -2.86
CA GLN A 11 27.21 -13.71 -3.24
C GLN A 11 26.44 -15.02 -3.01
N SER A 12 25.63 -15.09 -1.96
CA SER A 12 24.78 -16.26 -1.68
C SER A 12 23.61 -16.41 -2.66
N VAL A 13 23.15 -15.31 -3.26
CA VAL A 13 22.06 -15.29 -4.26
C VAL A 13 22.56 -15.67 -5.66
N LYS A 14 23.86 -15.52 -5.94
CA LYS A 14 24.40 -15.57 -7.32
C LYS A 14 24.56 -16.94 -7.98
N LYS A 15 23.93 -18.02 -7.50
CA LYS A 15 23.95 -19.32 -8.20
C LYS A 15 22.59 -20.03 -8.18
N ASN A 16 22.01 -20.13 -9.38
CA ASN A 16 20.99 -21.08 -9.87
C ASN A 16 19.54 -20.56 -10.05
N SER A 17 19.15 -20.53 -11.33
CA SER A 17 17.83 -20.84 -11.93
C SER A 17 16.54 -20.34 -11.26
N ASP A 18 15.85 -19.42 -11.96
CA ASP A 18 14.41 -19.08 -12.07
C ASP A 18 13.40 -19.31 -10.93
N LEU A 19 13.80 -19.74 -9.74
CA LEU A 19 12.98 -19.83 -8.53
C LEU A 19 13.90 -20.15 -7.37
N ILE A 20 14.42 -19.12 -6.70
CA ILE A 20 15.12 -19.33 -5.43
C ILE A 20 14.07 -19.35 -4.31
N ASP A 21 13.77 -20.53 -3.77
CA ASP A 21 13.01 -20.70 -2.52
C ASP A 21 14.00 -20.65 -1.33
N LEU A 22 14.29 -19.46 -0.81
CA LEU A 22 15.10 -19.33 0.41
C LEU A 22 14.18 -19.35 1.64
N ASN A 23 14.36 -20.33 2.53
CA ASN A 23 13.81 -20.24 3.88
C ASN A 23 14.77 -19.40 4.74
N LEU A 24 14.28 -18.27 5.26
CA LEU A 24 15.07 -17.35 6.09
C LEU A 24 15.57 -17.99 7.39
N GLU A 25 14.91 -19.03 7.89
CA GLU A 25 15.36 -19.81 9.05
C GLU A 25 16.74 -20.45 8.83
N ASN A 26 17.08 -20.77 7.58
CA ASN A 26 18.37 -21.39 7.23
C ASN A 26 19.51 -20.37 7.10
N LEU A 27 19.21 -19.07 7.08
CA LEU A 27 20.20 -18.01 6.91
C LEU A 27 20.69 -17.42 8.23
N ASN A 28 20.06 -17.73 9.37
CA ASN A 28 20.36 -17.04 10.63
C ASN A 28 20.06 -17.87 11.90
N GLU A 29 20.86 -18.90 12.19
CA GLU A 29 20.84 -19.51 13.54
C GLU A 29 21.38 -18.55 14.63
N SER A 30 22.21 -17.56 14.28
CA SER A 30 22.86 -16.65 15.23
C SER A 30 22.14 -15.31 15.44
N PHE A 31 21.14 -15.00 14.61
CA PHE A 31 20.42 -13.70 14.64
C PHE A 31 18.99 -13.82 15.19
N LEU A 32 18.53 -15.03 15.48
CA LEU A 32 17.36 -15.24 16.32
C LEU A 32 17.74 -14.89 17.75
N VAL A 33 17.60 -13.61 18.11
CA VAL A 33 17.60 -13.15 19.51
C VAL A 33 16.31 -13.62 20.16
N ASP A 34 16.21 -14.92 20.33
CA ASP A 34 15.44 -15.60 21.35
C ASP A 34 16.09 -16.98 21.47
N ASN A 35 16.69 -17.26 22.63
CA ASN A 35 17.38 -18.50 22.96
C ASN A 35 16.41 -19.69 23.06
N PHE A 36 15.59 -19.94 22.03
CA PHE A 36 14.72 -21.10 21.94
C PHE A 36 15.29 -22.09 20.92
N LYS A 37 16.14 -22.99 21.41
CA LYS A 37 16.48 -24.22 20.66
C LYS A 37 15.29 -25.15 20.74
N THR A 38 14.55 -25.32 19.65
CA THR A 38 13.60 -26.44 19.54
C THR A 38 14.39 -27.74 19.49
N HIS A 39 14.30 -28.55 20.54
CA HIS A 39 14.77 -29.93 20.50
C HIS A 39 13.81 -30.76 19.63
N ASN A 40 13.95 -30.65 18.31
CA ASN A 40 13.30 -31.56 17.38
C ASN A 40 14.05 -32.90 17.36
N ASN A 41 13.76 -33.76 18.32
CA ASN A 41 14.04 -35.19 18.21
C ASN A 41 13.04 -35.83 17.22
N LEU A 42 13.20 -35.57 15.93
CA LEU A 42 12.56 -36.39 14.90
C LEU A 42 13.39 -37.68 14.75
N LYS A 43 12.99 -38.71 15.50
CA LYS A 43 13.54 -40.08 15.37
C LYS A 43 13.48 -40.50 13.89
N SER A 44 14.65 -40.68 13.27
CA SER A 44 14.78 -41.28 11.95
C SER A 44 14.40 -42.77 12.02
N THR A 45 13.11 -43.08 11.86
CA THR A 45 12.65 -44.46 11.84
C THR A 45 12.89 -45.08 10.46
N LYS A 46 13.15 -46.40 10.42
CA LYS A 46 13.28 -47.17 9.16
C LYS A 46 12.08 -46.96 8.22
N LEU A 47 10.88 -46.89 8.79
CA LEU A 47 9.62 -46.58 8.09
C LEU A 47 9.66 -45.28 7.27
N ARG A 48 10.29 -44.22 7.80
CA ARG A 48 10.37 -42.93 7.08
C ARG A 48 11.38 -42.97 5.92
N LYS A 49 12.41 -43.80 6.02
CA LYS A 49 13.35 -44.04 4.92
C LYS A 49 12.70 -44.88 3.81
N GLU A 50 11.95 -45.92 4.17
CA GLU A 50 11.20 -46.76 3.22
C GLU A 50 10.10 -45.98 2.50
N PHE A 51 9.36 -45.12 3.21
CA PHE A 51 8.33 -44.26 2.61
C PHE A 51 8.93 -43.29 1.58
N ASN A 52 10.06 -42.66 1.90
CA ASN A 52 10.75 -41.76 0.97
C ASN A 52 11.32 -42.49 -0.26
N GLN A 53 11.69 -43.76 -0.11
CA GLN A 53 12.18 -44.61 -1.22
C GLN A 53 11.03 -45.01 -2.16
N LEU A 54 9.86 -45.33 -1.60
CA LEU A 54 8.62 -45.60 -2.35
C LEU A 54 8.14 -44.39 -3.15
N CYS A 55 8.33 -43.18 -2.64
CA CYS A 55 7.97 -41.95 -3.36
C CYS A 55 8.95 -41.57 -4.48
N LYS A 56 10.23 -42.00 -4.42
CA LYS A 56 11.22 -41.72 -5.47
C LYS A 56 10.97 -42.54 -6.74
N ASN A 57 10.53 -43.78 -6.61
CA ASN A 57 10.30 -44.67 -7.76
C ASN A 57 9.06 -44.33 -8.61
N LYS A 58 8.23 -43.37 -8.18
CA LYS A 58 7.12 -42.84 -9.00
C LYS A 58 7.48 -41.58 -9.81
N ALA A 59 8.66 -40.98 -9.58
CA ALA A 59 9.07 -39.75 -10.24
C ALA A 59 9.95 -39.96 -11.49
N GLU A 60 10.45 -41.18 -11.73
CA GLU A 60 11.43 -41.44 -12.81
C GLU A 60 10.80 -41.82 -14.17
N SER A 61 9.47 -41.84 -14.31
CA SER A 61 8.80 -42.16 -15.58
C SER A 61 8.13 -40.96 -16.28
N LYS A 62 8.60 -39.72 -16.06
CA LYS A 62 8.11 -38.52 -16.76
C LYS A 62 9.19 -37.63 -17.39
N ASN A 63 10.31 -38.23 -17.79
CA ASN A 63 11.26 -37.57 -18.70
C ASN A 63 11.05 -38.04 -20.14
N MET A 64 9.96 -37.56 -20.76
CA MET A 64 9.88 -37.38 -22.21
C MET A 64 8.79 -36.35 -22.49
N GLU A 65 9.25 -35.21 -23.00
CA GLU A 65 8.59 -34.23 -23.89
C GLU A 65 8.86 -32.79 -23.44
N GLU A 66 9.98 -32.26 -23.94
CA GLU A 66 10.18 -30.85 -24.22
C GLU A 66 9.03 -30.32 -25.08
N LYS A 67 8.00 -29.75 -24.46
CA LYS A 67 7.08 -28.72 -25.04
C LYS A 67 6.02 -28.17 -24.07
N THR A 68 6.28 -28.15 -22.76
CA THR A 68 5.34 -27.65 -21.72
C THR A 68 5.61 -26.22 -21.23
N LEU A 69 6.50 -25.46 -21.88
CA LEU A 69 6.89 -24.09 -21.49
C LEU A 69 5.78 -23.01 -21.65
N SER A 70 4.57 -23.33 -22.13
CA SER A 70 3.54 -22.32 -22.41
C SER A 70 2.49 -22.11 -21.30
N PHE A 71 2.43 -22.97 -20.27
CA PHE A 71 1.43 -22.88 -19.20
C PHE A 71 1.97 -22.49 -17.82
N GLU A 72 3.21 -22.83 -17.48
CA GLU A 72 3.81 -22.44 -16.18
C GLU A 72 4.19 -20.95 -16.14
N SER A 73 4.56 -20.38 -17.29
CA SER A 73 4.95 -18.97 -17.42
C SER A 73 3.82 -17.98 -17.15
N LYS A 74 2.56 -18.43 -17.06
CA LYS A 74 1.40 -17.57 -16.80
C LYS A 74 0.98 -17.52 -15.35
N LYS A 75 1.40 -18.46 -14.50
CA LYS A 75 0.90 -18.51 -13.11
C LYS A 75 1.72 -17.61 -12.20
N ILE A 76 1.03 -16.77 -11.44
CA ILE A 76 1.64 -15.93 -10.41
C ILE A 76 1.60 -16.71 -9.08
N TYR A 77 2.74 -17.25 -8.66
CA TYR A 77 2.86 -18.01 -7.42
C TYR A 77 3.30 -17.10 -6.27
N LEU A 78 2.52 -17.08 -5.20
CA LEU A 78 2.90 -16.46 -3.94
C LEU A 78 3.89 -17.34 -3.15
N CYS A 79 4.72 -16.72 -2.34
CA CYS A 79 5.65 -17.40 -1.42
C CYS A 79 4.96 -17.78 -0.09
N ARG A 80 5.47 -18.75 0.65
CA ARG A 80 4.98 -19.03 2.02
C ARG A 80 5.64 -18.08 3.02
N GLU A 81 5.09 -17.98 4.22
CA GLU A 81 5.73 -17.24 5.33
C GLU A 81 7.21 -17.60 5.49
N ASN A 82 8.06 -16.59 5.73
CA ASN A 82 9.51 -16.72 5.86
C ASN A 82 10.24 -17.25 4.62
N GLN A 83 9.57 -17.27 3.47
CA GLN A 83 10.21 -17.53 2.18
C GLN A 83 10.46 -16.23 1.42
N VAL A 84 11.54 -16.21 0.66
CA VAL A 84 11.79 -15.20 -0.37
C VAL A 84 11.74 -15.89 -1.73
N ARG A 85 11.15 -15.23 -2.72
CA ARG A 85 11.08 -15.70 -4.11
C ARG A 85 11.36 -14.57 -5.09
N ASP A 86 11.82 -14.92 -6.28
CA ASP A 86 11.93 -13.99 -7.39
C ASP A 86 10.54 -13.53 -7.88
N ILE A 87 10.53 -12.42 -8.61
CA ILE A 87 9.32 -11.94 -9.28
C ILE A 87 8.85 -12.96 -10.34
N PRO A 88 7.56 -13.33 -10.35
CA PRO A 88 7.01 -14.23 -11.36
C PRO A 88 7.29 -13.72 -12.79
N PRO A 89 7.76 -14.58 -13.72
CA PRO A 89 8.21 -14.15 -15.04
C PRO A 89 7.20 -13.32 -15.85
N ILE A 90 5.90 -13.59 -15.69
CA ILE A 90 4.82 -12.81 -16.32
C ILE A 90 4.83 -11.33 -15.92
N LEU A 91 5.37 -11.00 -14.74
CA LEU A 91 5.46 -9.63 -14.24
C LEU A 91 6.81 -8.96 -14.55
N ASN A 92 7.81 -9.68 -15.05
CA ASN A 92 9.12 -9.10 -15.38
C ASN A 92 9.06 -7.90 -16.32
N PRO A 93 8.18 -7.87 -17.35
CA PRO A 93 8.06 -6.69 -18.22
C PRO A 93 7.57 -5.43 -17.50
N ILE A 94 6.83 -5.58 -16.39
CA ILE A 94 6.32 -4.46 -15.59
C ILE A 94 7.47 -3.75 -14.85
N PHE A 95 8.51 -4.49 -14.47
CA PHE A 95 9.59 -3.98 -13.64
C PHE A 95 10.92 -3.90 -14.40
N LYS A 96 11.38 -2.68 -14.70
CA LYS A 96 12.66 -2.40 -15.36
C LYS A 96 13.85 -3.13 -14.71
N ASN A 97 13.85 -3.21 -13.38
CA ASN A 97 14.90 -3.86 -12.57
C ASN A 97 14.41 -5.13 -11.86
N HIS A 98 13.55 -5.95 -12.49
CA HIS A 98 12.97 -7.17 -11.86
C HIS A 98 13.98 -8.09 -11.16
N LYS A 99 15.23 -8.17 -11.64
CA LYS A 99 16.30 -8.98 -11.02
C LYS A 99 16.73 -8.52 -9.63
N LYS A 100 16.45 -7.27 -9.27
CA LYS A 100 16.72 -6.70 -7.95
C LYS A 100 15.50 -6.75 -7.04
N LEU A 101 14.37 -7.26 -7.55
CA LEU A 101 13.10 -7.33 -6.84
C LEU A 101 12.83 -8.76 -6.39
N TYR A 102 12.12 -8.89 -5.28
CA TYR A 102 11.71 -10.18 -4.73
C TYR A 102 10.36 -10.07 -4.03
N LEU A 103 9.67 -11.20 -3.91
CA LEU A 103 8.51 -11.38 -3.06
C LEU A 103 8.96 -11.88 -1.70
N MET A 104 8.38 -11.32 -0.65
CA MET A 104 8.59 -11.80 0.71
C MET A 104 7.32 -12.41 1.30
N GLY A 105 7.52 -13.59 1.88
CA GLY A 105 6.52 -14.33 2.60
C GLY A 105 6.21 -13.71 3.95
N VAL A 106 4.98 -13.23 4.11
CA VAL A 106 4.49 -12.68 5.37
C VAL A 106 3.51 -13.64 6.07
N PRO A 107 3.28 -13.50 7.38
CA PRO A 107 2.25 -14.26 8.07
C PRO A 107 0.88 -14.08 7.41
N GLY A 108 0.10 -15.16 7.36
CA GLY A 108 -1.25 -15.13 6.77
C GLY A 108 -2.18 -14.16 7.51
N THR A 109 -2.06 -14.10 8.83
CA THR A 109 -2.76 -13.15 9.69
C THR A 109 -2.19 -11.75 9.51
N CYS A 110 -3.04 -10.78 9.22
CA CYS A 110 -2.64 -9.38 9.03
C CYS A 110 -1.60 -9.17 7.92
N SER A 111 -1.56 -10.09 6.93
CA SER A 111 -0.61 -10.07 5.81
C SER A 111 -0.49 -8.70 5.12
N PHE A 112 -1.60 -7.98 4.99
CA PHE A 112 -1.62 -6.63 4.45
C PHE A 112 -0.75 -5.65 5.26
N ILE A 113 -0.97 -5.57 6.57
CA ILE A 113 -0.22 -4.65 7.44
C ILE A 113 1.26 -5.05 7.47
N TYR A 114 1.54 -6.35 7.60
CA TYR A 114 2.90 -6.87 7.49
C TYR A 114 3.59 -6.45 6.18
N SER A 115 2.88 -6.58 5.05
CA SER A 115 3.42 -6.20 3.74
C SER A 115 3.74 -4.71 3.68
N ILE A 116 2.81 -3.86 4.13
CA ILE A 116 3.00 -2.42 4.14
C ILE A 116 4.14 -2.01 5.08
N LEU A 117 4.23 -2.57 6.29
CA LEU A 117 5.31 -2.24 7.21
C LEU A 117 6.68 -2.69 6.69
N ASN A 118 6.78 -3.85 6.03
CA ASN A 118 8.02 -4.25 5.36
C ASN A 118 8.48 -3.27 4.26
N ILE A 119 7.53 -2.56 3.63
CA ILE A 119 7.81 -1.57 2.58
C ILE A 119 8.16 -0.22 3.19
N MET A 120 7.41 0.22 4.20
CA MET A 120 7.46 1.58 4.73
C MET A 120 8.46 1.73 5.89
N GLU A 121 8.70 0.67 6.65
CA GLU A 121 9.62 0.61 7.79
C GLU A 121 10.73 -0.41 7.50
N THR A 122 11.83 0.05 6.88
CA THR A 122 12.93 -0.85 6.47
C THR A 122 13.52 -1.68 7.62
N ASP A 123 13.45 -1.18 8.86
CA ASP A 123 13.89 -1.88 10.06
C ASP A 123 12.89 -2.96 10.51
N PHE A 124 11.60 -2.85 10.14
CA PHE A 124 10.58 -3.84 10.46
C PHE A 124 10.94 -5.22 9.93
N LEU A 125 11.56 -5.29 8.75
CA LEU A 125 12.05 -6.55 8.17
C LEU A 125 12.97 -7.31 9.14
N LEU A 126 13.86 -6.57 9.81
CA LEU A 126 14.90 -7.07 10.71
C LEU A 126 14.40 -7.37 12.12
N LYS A 127 13.19 -6.92 12.48
CA LYS A 127 12.59 -7.14 13.80
C LYS A 127 12.28 -8.63 14.03
N GLY A 128 12.48 -9.08 15.26
CA GLY A 128 12.04 -10.40 15.71
C GLY A 128 10.51 -10.48 15.84
N PRO A 129 9.92 -11.69 15.97
CA PRO A 129 8.46 -11.87 16.01
C PRO A 129 7.76 -11.00 17.07
N ILE A 130 8.30 -10.95 18.30
CA ILE A 130 7.73 -10.15 19.39
C ILE A 130 7.76 -8.65 19.08
N GLN A 131 8.85 -8.17 18.47
CA GLN A 131 8.99 -6.76 18.09
C GLN A 131 8.08 -6.39 16.92
N LYS A 132 7.86 -7.32 15.99
CA LYS A 132 6.92 -7.17 14.87
C LYS A 132 5.50 -7.03 15.40
N GLU A 133 5.06 -7.91 16.31
CA GLU A 133 3.74 -7.80 16.93
C GLU A 133 3.55 -6.47 17.68
N ARG A 134 4.55 -6.02 18.44
CA ARG A 134 4.50 -4.68 19.07
C ARG A 134 4.36 -3.56 18.03
N SER A 135 5.13 -3.63 16.94
CA SER A 135 5.07 -2.62 15.87
C SER A 135 3.70 -2.61 15.18
N LEU A 136 3.04 -3.76 15.03
CA LEU A 136 1.67 -3.83 14.50
C LEU A 136 0.66 -3.15 15.42
N ASP A 137 0.77 -3.38 16.73
CA ASP A 137 -0.13 -2.77 17.71
C ASP A 137 0.10 -1.26 17.80
N ASP A 138 1.35 -0.80 17.82
CA ASP A 138 1.70 0.61 17.75
C ASP A 138 1.16 1.26 16.49
N PHE A 139 1.34 0.61 15.33
CA PHE A 139 0.79 1.07 14.05
C PHE A 139 -0.74 1.21 14.09
N ARG A 140 -1.46 0.19 14.56
CA ARG A 140 -2.93 0.21 14.68
C ARG A 140 -3.41 1.35 15.56
N ASN A 141 -2.78 1.50 16.73
CA ASN A 141 -3.12 2.55 17.68
C ASN A 141 -2.85 3.94 17.09
N ASN A 142 -1.72 4.12 16.41
CA ASN A 142 -1.35 5.39 15.77
C ASN A 142 -2.33 5.78 14.66
N ILE A 143 -2.73 4.84 13.80
CA ILE A 143 -3.74 5.12 12.77
C ILE A 143 -5.08 5.49 13.41
N VAL A 144 -5.52 4.77 14.44
CA VAL A 144 -6.80 5.05 15.10
C VAL A 144 -6.77 6.40 15.82
N TYR A 145 -5.66 6.75 16.44
CA TYR A 145 -5.44 8.04 17.06
C TYR A 145 -5.56 9.19 16.04
N ASN A 146 -4.92 9.03 14.87
CA ASN A 146 -4.94 10.01 13.78
C ASN A 146 -6.17 9.94 12.87
N LEU A 147 -7.12 9.03 13.16
CA LEU A 147 -8.24 8.73 12.27
C LEU A 147 -9.11 9.95 12.00
N ASP A 148 -9.30 10.82 13.00
CA ASP A 148 -10.13 12.00 12.85
C ASP A 148 -9.57 13.00 11.83
N ASP A 149 -8.25 13.18 11.84
CA ASP A 149 -7.56 14.09 10.94
C ASP A 149 -7.45 13.50 9.53
N LEU A 150 -7.10 12.22 9.41
CA LEU A 150 -7.11 11.51 8.12
C LEU A 150 -8.50 11.54 7.47
N TYR A 151 -9.55 11.34 8.27
CA TYR A 151 -10.92 11.32 7.78
C TYR A 151 -11.37 12.66 7.20
N LYS A 152 -10.89 13.78 7.76
CA LYS A 152 -11.12 15.12 7.22
C LYS A 152 -10.24 15.36 6.00
N LYS A 153 -8.93 15.11 6.11
CA LYS A 153 -7.93 15.36 5.07
C LYS A 153 -8.28 14.70 3.74
N TYR A 154 -8.69 13.43 3.78
CA TYR A 154 -9.01 12.64 2.58
C TYR A 154 -10.51 12.54 2.27
N ASN A 155 -11.31 13.37 2.94
CA ASN A 155 -12.75 13.51 2.71
C ASN A 155 -13.52 12.18 2.63
N TYR A 156 -13.26 11.27 3.56
CA TYR A 156 -13.87 9.94 3.59
C TYR A 156 -15.39 9.94 3.76
N LYS A 157 -15.95 11.07 4.20
CA LYS A 157 -17.40 11.29 4.21
C LYS A 157 -17.99 11.23 2.79
N ASN A 158 -17.33 11.85 1.81
CA ASN A 158 -17.77 11.85 0.42
C ASN A 158 -17.62 10.47 -0.23
N LYS A 159 -16.60 9.70 0.19
CA LYS A 159 -16.43 8.28 -0.17
C LYS A 159 -17.43 7.34 0.54
N ARG A 160 -18.32 7.87 1.38
CA ARG A 160 -19.32 7.13 2.18
C ARG A 160 -18.72 6.14 3.17
N PHE A 161 -17.47 6.31 3.56
CA PHE A 161 -16.84 5.44 4.57
C PHE A 161 -17.34 5.80 5.97
N LYS A 162 -17.65 4.78 6.78
CA LYS A 162 -18.06 4.97 8.18
C LYS A 162 -16.84 4.92 9.10
N LYS A 163 -16.61 5.99 9.86
CA LYS A 163 -15.47 6.10 10.78
C LYS A 163 -15.41 4.99 11.82
N SER A 164 -16.55 4.59 12.39
CA SER A 164 -16.63 3.46 13.32
C SER A 164 -16.16 2.15 12.69
N VAL A 165 -16.62 1.86 11.46
CA VAL A 165 -16.24 0.65 10.74
C VAL A 165 -14.74 0.63 10.42
N LEU A 166 -14.16 1.77 10.03
CA LEU A 166 -12.71 1.89 9.82
C LEU A 166 -11.95 1.55 11.12
N ARG A 167 -12.32 2.19 12.23
CA ARG A 167 -11.70 1.96 13.54
C ARG A 167 -11.79 0.48 13.96
N ASP A 168 -12.98 -0.10 13.90
CA ASP A 168 -13.21 -1.47 14.33
C ASP A 168 -12.44 -2.45 13.45
N ASN A 169 -12.41 -2.22 12.12
CA ASN A 169 -11.70 -3.09 11.19
C ASN A 169 -10.17 -3.05 11.38
N ILE A 170 -9.59 -1.90 11.72
CA ILE A 170 -8.15 -1.78 12.02
C ILE A 170 -7.77 -2.55 13.29
N LEU A 171 -8.59 -2.42 14.35
CA LEU A 171 -8.27 -2.96 15.66
C LEU A 171 -8.55 -4.47 15.80
N SER A 172 -9.58 -4.97 15.10
CA SER A 172 -10.14 -6.30 15.42
C SER A 172 -10.14 -7.30 14.28
N SER A 173 -9.89 -6.87 13.04
CA SER A 173 -10.10 -7.74 11.88
C SER A 173 -8.84 -8.43 11.42
N LYS A 174 -8.97 -9.74 11.18
CA LYS A 174 -7.92 -10.56 10.53
C LYS A 174 -7.76 -10.22 9.04
N ALA A 175 -8.84 -9.77 8.40
CA ALA A 175 -8.89 -9.34 7.01
C ALA A 175 -9.40 -7.89 6.95
N LEU A 176 -8.69 -7.05 6.19
CA LEU A 176 -9.03 -5.65 6.06
C LEU A 176 -10.03 -5.43 4.93
N LEU A 177 -10.99 -4.56 5.18
CA LEU A 177 -11.93 -4.10 4.18
C LEU A 177 -11.23 -3.14 3.19
N PRO A 178 -11.70 -3.03 1.94
CA PRO A 178 -11.12 -2.12 0.95
C PRO A 178 -11.00 -0.67 1.43
N GLN A 179 -12.03 -0.16 2.13
CA GLN A 179 -12.02 1.18 2.72
C GLN A 179 -10.93 1.37 3.81
N THR A 180 -10.55 0.30 4.50
CA THR A 180 -9.47 0.33 5.49
C THR A 180 -8.11 0.23 4.83
N ILE A 181 -7.99 -0.53 3.74
CA ILE A 181 -6.81 -0.55 2.86
C ILE A 181 -6.54 0.85 2.30
N ASN A 182 -7.58 1.52 1.81
CA ASN A 182 -7.54 2.91 1.32
C ASN A 182 -6.99 3.85 2.39
N LEU A 183 -7.57 3.78 3.61
CA LEU A 183 -7.10 4.56 4.76
C LEU A 183 -5.62 4.35 5.09
N ILE A 184 -5.14 3.10 5.05
CA ILE A 184 -3.74 2.78 5.36
C ILE A 184 -2.81 3.32 4.26
N ALA A 185 -3.18 3.20 2.99
CA ALA A 185 -2.40 3.75 1.89
C ALA A 185 -2.31 5.29 1.98
N ASP A 186 -3.43 5.95 2.30
CA ASP A 186 -3.50 7.39 2.50
C ASP A 186 -2.71 7.86 3.74
N TYR A 187 -2.66 7.06 4.81
CA TYR A 187 -1.83 7.32 5.99
C TYR A 187 -0.34 7.37 5.64
N PHE A 188 0.13 6.45 4.81
CA PHE A 188 1.52 6.41 4.34
C PHE A 188 1.82 7.33 3.16
N ASN A 189 0.80 8.02 2.62
CA ASN A 189 0.92 8.89 1.45
C ASN A 189 1.53 8.15 0.24
N ILE A 190 1.00 6.97 -0.05
CA ILE A 190 1.40 6.12 -1.19
C ILE A 190 0.23 5.90 -2.14
N CYS A 191 0.52 5.60 -3.40
CA CYS A 191 -0.46 5.04 -4.33
C CYS A 191 -0.28 3.51 -4.34
N LEU A 192 -1.24 2.79 -3.78
CA LEU A 192 -1.13 1.36 -3.59
C LEU A 192 -1.66 0.62 -4.82
N VAL A 193 -0.83 -0.17 -5.47
CA VAL A 193 -1.20 -1.09 -6.55
C VAL A 193 -1.33 -2.51 -6.01
N ILE A 194 -2.43 -3.16 -6.32
CA ILE A 194 -2.71 -4.55 -5.93
C ILE A 194 -2.88 -5.37 -7.20
N ILE A 195 -2.03 -6.37 -7.42
CA ILE A 195 -2.14 -7.31 -8.53
C ILE A 195 -2.76 -8.60 -8.01
N ASP A 196 -3.92 -8.97 -8.53
CA ASP A 196 -4.59 -10.22 -8.19
C ASP A 196 -3.98 -11.39 -8.97
N THR A 197 -3.42 -12.34 -8.23
CA THR A 197 -2.72 -13.50 -8.78
C THR A 197 -3.64 -14.55 -9.41
N GLU A 198 -4.93 -14.53 -9.09
CA GLU A 198 -5.91 -15.46 -9.65
C GLU A 198 -6.54 -14.88 -10.92
N THR A 199 -6.98 -13.61 -10.88
CA THR A 199 -7.67 -12.97 -12.00
C THR A 199 -6.73 -12.30 -13.00
N HIS A 200 -5.46 -12.06 -12.62
CA HIS A 200 -4.49 -11.31 -13.43
C HIS A 200 -4.97 -9.88 -13.76
N LEU A 201 -5.77 -9.32 -12.85
CA LEU A 201 -6.19 -7.93 -12.88
C LEU A 201 -5.41 -7.14 -11.84
N TYR A 202 -5.29 -5.84 -12.04
CA TYR A 202 -4.73 -4.95 -11.03
C TYR A 202 -5.75 -3.89 -10.60
N SER A 203 -5.67 -3.45 -9.35
CA SER A 203 -6.49 -2.35 -8.83
C SER A 203 -5.64 -1.40 -7.99
N LEU A 204 -6.14 -0.18 -7.82
CA LEU A 204 -5.59 0.73 -6.83
C LEU A 204 -6.29 0.53 -5.49
N GLY A 205 -5.51 0.46 -4.41
CA GLY A 205 -6.03 0.39 -3.05
C GLY A 205 -6.60 1.73 -2.56
N ASN A 206 -6.15 2.83 -3.15
CA ASN A 206 -6.63 4.19 -2.89
C ASN A 206 -6.74 4.99 -4.19
N ASP A 207 -7.16 6.25 -4.08
CA ASP A 207 -7.34 7.11 -5.25
C ASP A 207 -5.98 7.37 -5.91
N TYR A 208 -5.97 7.47 -7.24
CA TYR A 208 -4.76 7.77 -7.98
C TYR A 208 -4.21 9.15 -7.62
N ARG A 209 -2.89 9.22 -7.46
CA ARG A 209 -2.16 10.44 -7.13
C ARG A 209 -0.81 10.45 -7.84
N SER A 210 -0.63 11.36 -8.80
CA SER A 210 0.60 11.49 -9.59
C SER A 210 1.82 11.89 -8.76
N ASP A 211 1.61 12.64 -7.68
CA ASP A 211 2.65 13.11 -6.75
C ASP A 211 3.14 12.02 -5.78
N SER A 212 2.46 10.87 -5.76
CA SER A 212 2.66 9.85 -4.73
C SER A 212 3.58 8.73 -5.22
N ARG A 213 4.30 8.15 -4.27
CA ARG A 213 5.12 6.96 -4.51
C ARG A 213 4.23 5.74 -4.70
N PHE A 214 4.49 4.94 -5.73
CA PHE A 214 3.72 3.73 -6.00
C PHE A 214 4.30 2.55 -5.23
N VAL A 215 3.44 1.69 -4.70
CA VAL A 215 3.83 0.47 -4.00
C VAL A 215 3.03 -0.68 -4.58
N VAL A 216 3.67 -1.82 -4.82
CA VAL A 216 3.02 -2.98 -5.45
C VAL A 216 2.90 -4.13 -4.46
N LEU A 217 1.68 -4.63 -4.30
CA LEU A 217 1.37 -5.86 -3.57
C LEU A 217 0.81 -6.91 -4.53
N LEU A 218 1.14 -8.18 -4.29
CA LEU A 218 0.44 -9.31 -4.91
C LEU A 218 -0.64 -9.83 -3.96
N ARG A 219 -1.83 -10.12 -4.49
CA ARG A 219 -2.98 -10.62 -3.73
C ARG A 219 -3.43 -12.00 -4.20
N LYS A 220 -3.69 -12.88 -3.25
CA LYS A 220 -4.48 -14.10 -3.47
C LYS A 220 -5.55 -14.20 -2.39
N ASN A 221 -6.82 -14.10 -2.75
CA ASN A 221 -7.90 -13.97 -1.78
C ASN A 221 -7.65 -12.77 -0.83
N SER A 222 -7.60 -12.99 0.48
CA SER A 222 -7.30 -11.96 1.49
C SER A 222 -5.82 -11.94 1.94
N TYR A 223 -4.94 -12.63 1.21
CA TYR A 223 -3.51 -12.70 1.53
C TYR A 223 -2.71 -11.79 0.60
N TYR A 224 -1.88 -10.93 1.19
CA TYR A 224 -1.09 -9.92 0.50
C TYR A 224 0.40 -10.16 0.68
N GLN A 225 1.20 -9.92 -0.35
CA GLN A 225 2.65 -9.98 -0.29
C GLN A 225 3.29 -8.75 -0.92
N PRO A 226 4.36 -8.20 -0.31
CA PRO A 226 5.05 -7.06 -0.85
C PRO A 226 6.00 -7.46 -1.98
N VAL A 227 6.10 -6.60 -2.98
CA VAL A 227 7.24 -6.56 -3.90
C VAL A 227 8.30 -5.67 -3.27
N LEU A 228 9.48 -6.23 -2.98
CA LEU A 228 10.58 -5.53 -2.31
C LEU A 228 11.80 -5.44 -3.21
N SER A 229 12.62 -4.39 -3.05
CA SER A 229 13.91 -4.24 -3.72
C SER A 229 15.05 -4.59 -2.77
N THR A 230 16.06 -5.27 -3.30
CA THR A 230 17.35 -5.51 -2.64
C THR A 230 18.15 -4.22 -2.38
N GLU A 231 17.77 -3.10 -3.02
CA GLU A 231 18.39 -1.79 -2.84
C GLU A 231 17.76 -0.98 -1.68
N GLY A 232 16.74 -1.52 -1.01
CA GLY A 232 16.04 -0.85 0.09
C GLY A 232 15.02 0.22 -0.34
N ILE A 233 14.89 0.49 -1.65
CA ILE A 233 13.86 1.38 -2.20
C ILE A 233 12.72 0.52 -2.74
N HIS A 234 11.64 0.42 -1.97
CA HIS A 234 10.49 -0.46 -2.25
C HIS A 234 9.35 0.22 -3.04
N SER A 235 9.56 1.47 -3.44
CA SER A 235 8.58 2.27 -4.19
C SER A 235 8.94 2.42 -5.67
N PHE A 236 7.91 2.64 -6.48
CA PHE A 236 7.98 2.81 -7.92
C PHE A 236 7.49 4.21 -8.33
N GLU A 237 7.90 4.62 -9.52
CA GLU A 237 7.40 5.84 -10.18
C GLU A 237 6.05 5.57 -10.83
N GLU A 238 5.36 6.64 -11.23
CA GLU A 238 4.04 6.60 -11.87
C GLU A 238 4.00 5.75 -13.15
N ASN A 239 5.11 5.69 -13.90
CA ASN A 239 5.25 4.89 -15.11
C ASN A 239 4.95 3.38 -14.89
N ILE A 240 4.93 2.91 -13.66
CA ILE A 240 4.54 1.54 -13.33
C ILE A 240 3.12 1.21 -13.82
N LEU A 241 2.20 2.19 -13.82
CA LEU A 241 0.83 1.98 -14.30
C LEU A 241 0.79 1.77 -15.82
N GLU A 242 1.60 2.51 -16.57
CA GLU A 242 1.71 2.32 -18.02
C GLU A 242 2.31 0.95 -18.36
N GLU A 243 3.32 0.50 -17.61
CA GLU A 243 3.89 -0.83 -17.80
C GLU A 243 2.91 -1.94 -17.38
N LEU A 244 2.09 -1.71 -16.35
CA LEU A 244 1.00 -2.61 -15.98
C LEU A 244 -0.04 -2.73 -17.08
N GLU A 245 -0.52 -1.62 -17.64
CA GLU A 245 -1.55 -1.60 -18.69
C GLU A 245 -1.14 -2.37 -19.96
N LYS A 246 0.17 -2.51 -20.23
CA LYS A 246 0.68 -3.31 -21.37
C LYS A 246 0.48 -4.82 -21.17
N ILE A 247 0.40 -5.28 -19.92
CA ILE A 247 0.43 -6.72 -19.57
C ILE A 247 -0.87 -7.16 -18.89
N LEU A 248 -1.40 -6.34 -17.99
CA LEU A 248 -2.56 -6.62 -17.15
C LEU A 248 -3.66 -5.58 -17.40
N LYS A 249 -4.91 -5.99 -17.17
CA LYS A 249 -6.06 -5.07 -17.24
C LYS A 249 -6.41 -4.58 -15.84
N PRO A 250 -6.86 -3.32 -15.72
CA PRO A 250 -7.38 -2.85 -14.45
C PRO A 250 -8.69 -3.57 -14.11
N GLU A 251 -8.93 -3.83 -12.82
CA GLU A 251 -10.19 -4.41 -12.30
C GLU A 251 -11.36 -3.43 -12.49
N ILE A 252 -11.08 -2.13 -12.36
CA ILE A 252 -12.00 -1.01 -12.54
C ILE A 252 -11.21 0.11 -13.22
N GLU A 253 -11.85 0.89 -14.10
CA GLU A 253 -11.23 2.07 -14.71
C GLU A 253 -10.65 3.01 -13.64
N ILE A 254 -9.39 3.39 -13.85
CA ILE A 254 -8.66 4.27 -12.94
C ILE A 254 -8.89 5.71 -13.42
N ASP A 255 -9.56 6.49 -12.57
CA ASP A 255 -9.69 7.92 -12.79
C ASP A 255 -8.35 8.61 -12.50
N LYS A 256 -7.65 9.01 -13.55
CA LYS A 256 -6.39 9.77 -13.48
C LYS A 256 -6.63 11.29 -13.47
N SER A 257 -7.87 11.75 -13.35
CA SER A 257 -8.16 13.18 -13.28
C SER A 257 -7.55 13.78 -12.00
N PRO A 258 -7.04 15.02 -12.05
CA PRO A 258 -6.45 15.65 -10.88
C PRO A 258 -7.48 15.76 -9.75
N ILE A 259 -7.15 15.20 -8.59
CA ILE A 259 -7.97 15.31 -7.38
C ILE A 259 -8.08 16.79 -7.03
N LYS A 260 -9.26 17.37 -7.21
CA LYS A 260 -9.57 18.71 -6.70
C LYS A 260 -9.61 18.63 -5.19
N SER A 261 -8.54 19.02 -4.52
CA SER A 261 -8.53 19.11 -3.08
C SER A 261 -9.39 20.32 -2.69
N GLU A 262 -10.32 20.18 -1.74
CA GLU A 262 -11.04 21.35 -1.21
C GLU A 262 -10.09 22.31 -0.45
N SER A 263 -8.82 21.92 -0.22
CA SER A 263 -7.74 22.80 0.21
C SER A 263 -7.27 23.77 -0.87
N ASP A 264 -7.63 23.57 -2.15
CA ASP A 264 -7.44 24.58 -3.19
C ASP A 264 -8.42 25.76 -3.04
N GLU A 265 -9.21 25.82 -1.95
CA GLU A 265 -9.84 27.09 -1.57
C GLU A 265 -8.80 28.14 -1.15
N ASP A 266 -7.51 27.84 -1.01
CA ASP A 266 -6.41 28.82 -0.95
C ASP A 266 -5.96 29.35 -2.32
N GLU A 267 -6.85 29.34 -3.32
CA GLU A 267 -6.77 30.32 -4.39
C GLU A 267 -6.68 31.72 -3.75
N GLU A 268 -5.65 32.49 -4.10
CA GLU A 268 -5.61 33.91 -3.84
C GLU A 268 -6.84 34.52 -4.49
N VAL A 269 -7.90 34.74 -3.69
CA VAL A 269 -9.13 35.29 -4.23
C VAL A 269 -8.86 36.74 -4.58
N GLU A 270 -8.57 37.03 -5.84
CA GLU A 270 -8.50 38.41 -6.33
C GLU A 270 -9.86 39.07 -6.14
N ILE A 271 -9.84 40.35 -5.77
CA ILE A 271 -11.07 41.14 -5.62
C ILE A 271 -11.65 41.31 -7.03
N PRO A 272 -12.84 40.74 -7.33
CA PRO A 272 -13.41 40.88 -8.66
C PRO A 272 -13.77 42.34 -8.93
N THR A 273 -13.50 42.82 -10.14
CA THR A 273 -13.93 44.14 -10.62
C THR A 273 -15.46 44.24 -10.75
N GLU A 274 -16.15 43.14 -11.01
CA GLU A 274 -17.61 43.04 -11.03
C GLU A 274 -18.09 41.73 -10.39
N LEU A 275 -19.14 41.79 -9.56
CA LEU A 275 -19.76 40.58 -9.01
C LEU A 275 -20.75 39.94 -9.99
N MET A 276 -20.50 38.66 -10.32
CA MET A 276 -21.50 37.72 -10.84
C MET A 276 -22.69 37.53 -9.89
N LYS A 277 -23.72 36.74 -10.27
CA LYS A 277 -24.94 36.57 -9.45
C LYS A 277 -24.64 35.84 -8.13
N GLU A 278 -25.39 36.15 -7.07
CA GLU A 278 -25.22 35.55 -5.71
C GLU A 278 -25.16 34.01 -5.73
N LYS A 279 -25.99 33.37 -6.55
CA LYS A 279 -26.06 31.91 -6.67
C LYS A 279 -24.73 31.27 -7.11
N ASP A 280 -23.90 32.01 -7.83
CA ASP A 280 -22.65 31.51 -8.42
C ASP A 280 -21.49 31.51 -7.41
N TYR A 281 -21.69 32.07 -6.21
CA TYR A 281 -20.68 32.11 -5.15
C TYR A 281 -20.93 31.07 -4.05
N LYS A 282 -19.87 30.44 -3.56
CA LYS A 282 -19.88 29.74 -2.25
C LYS A 282 -19.74 30.77 -1.12
N ILE A 283 -20.31 30.49 0.05
CA ILE A 283 -20.22 31.38 1.22
C ILE A 283 -18.77 31.60 1.67
N VAL A 284 -17.89 30.61 1.52
CA VAL A 284 -16.48 30.70 1.89
C VAL A 284 -15.74 31.68 0.97
N LYS A 285 -16.00 31.66 -0.34
CA LYS A 285 -15.43 32.60 -1.30
C LYS A 285 -15.85 34.05 -0.99
N LEU A 286 -17.12 34.28 -0.62
CA LEU A 286 -17.59 35.60 -0.18
C LEU A 286 -16.93 36.04 1.12
N GLN A 287 -16.69 35.14 2.08
CA GLN A 287 -15.98 35.46 3.33
C GLN A 287 -14.55 35.94 3.04
N LYS A 288 -13.82 35.27 2.15
CA LYS A 288 -12.46 35.68 1.74
C LYS A 288 -12.44 37.03 1.01
N ILE A 289 -13.40 37.29 0.11
CA ILE A 289 -13.55 38.59 -0.56
C ILE A 289 -13.85 39.70 0.47
N ALA A 290 -14.76 39.43 1.41
CA ALA A 290 -15.12 40.37 2.46
C ALA A 290 -13.93 40.70 3.35
N GLU A 291 -13.14 39.72 3.78
CA GLU A 291 -11.93 39.93 4.57
C GLU A 291 -10.91 40.82 3.83
N LYS A 292 -10.68 40.58 2.53
CA LYS A 292 -9.81 41.43 1.70
C LYS A 292 -10.33 42.86 1.51
N LEU A 293 -11.65 43.03 1.49
CA LEU A 293 -12.31 44.34 1.43
C LEU A 293 -12.49 45.00 2.81
N GLY A 294 -12.01 44.38 3.89
CA GLY A 294 -12.18 44.89 5.26
C GLY A 294 -13.64 44.91 5.73
N ILE A 295 -14.47 43.99 5.24
CA ILE A 295 -15.87 43.79 5.65
C ILE A 295 -15.92 42.70 6.72
N SER A 296 -16.61 42.96 7.83
CA SER A 296 -16.78 41.95 8.89
C SER A 296 -17.63 40.77 8.39
N ILE A 297 -17.11 39.56 8.55
CA ILE A 297 -17.85 38.31 8.29
C ILE A 297 -18.83 37.94 9.42
N PHE A 298 -18.83 38.68 10.53
CA PHE A 298 -19.67 38.43 11.70
C PHE A 298 -20.79 39.46 11.83
N GLU A 299 -21.95 39.02 12.30
CA GLU A 299 -23.07 39.90 12.67
C GLU A 299 -22.62 40.89 13.76
N THR A 300 -23.14 42.12 13.72
CA THR A 300 -22.73 43.22 14.60
C THR A 300 -22.90 42.83 16.07
N GLY A 301 -21.80 42.79 16.82
CA GLY A 301 -21.80 42.44 18.25
C GLY A 301 -21.97 40.94 18.57
N SER A 302 -21.85 40.05 17.58
CA SER A 302 -22.05 38.60 17.74
C SER A 302 -20.88 37.78 17.19
N LYS A 303 -20.67 36.57 17.73
CA LYS A 303 -19.76 35.57 17.15
C LYS A 303 -20.38 34.79 15.98
N LYS A 304 -21.62 35.10 15.62
CA LYS A 304 -22.36 34.43 14.55
C LYS A 304 -21.97 35.02 13.20
N LYS A 305 -21.66 34.14 12.23
CA LYS A 305 -21.30 34.55 10.87
C LYS A 305 -22.51 35.09 10.11
N LYS A 306 -22.30 36.11 9.28
CA LYS A 306 -23.32 36.71 8.42
C LYS A 306 -23.84 35.68 7.41
N LEU A 307 -25.11 35.84 7.05
CA LEU A 307 -25.74 35.05 5.99
C LEU A 307 -25.14 35.40 4.63
N LYS A 308 -25.16 34.42 3.70
CA LYS A 308 -24.61 34.54 2.34
C LYS A 308 -25.09 35.80 1.61
N LYS A 309 -26.40 36.07 1.69
CA LYS A 309 -27.04 37.23 1.05
C LYS A 309 -26.51 38.57 1.57
N ILE A 310 -26.43 38.71 2.90
CA ILE A 310 -25.95 39.93 3.56
C ILE A 310 -24.49 40.20 3.17
N LEU A 311 -23.65 39.15 3.19
CA LEU A 311 -22.25 39.22 2.78
C LEU A 311 -22.11 39.64 1.31
N TYR A 312 -22.94 39.07 0.43
CA TYR A 312 -22.93 39.41 -1.00
C TYR A 312 -23.33 40.87 -1.26
N ASP A 313 -24.39 41.36 -0.59
CA ASP A 313 -24.87 42.73 -0.76
C ASP A 313 -23.82 43.76 -0.28
N GLU A 314 -23.20 43.54 0.89
CA GLU A 314 -22.14 44.42 1.41
C GLU A 314 -20.89 44.45 0.53
N ILE A 315 -20.50 43.30 -0.04
CA ILE A 315 -19.38 43.23 -0.99
C ILE A 315 -19.71 43.99 -2.27
N LYS A 316 -20.95 43.87 -2.76
CA LYS A 316 -21.42 44.56 -3.97
C LYS A 316 -21.42 46.07 -3.81
N GLU A 317 -21.90 46.58 -2.67
CA GLU A 317 -21.86 48.01 -2.35
C GLU A 317 -20.43 48.56 -2.30
N LYS A 318 -19.45 47.74 -1.89
CA LYS A 318 -18.07 48.17 -1.76
C LYS A 318 -17.26 48.11 -3.06
N ILE A 319 -17.59 47.19 -3.96
CA ILE A 319 -16.94 47.06 -5.28
C ILE A 319 -17.56 48.05 -6.31
N SER A 320 -18.84 48.36 -6.16
CA SER A 320 -19.55 49.33 -7.01
C SER A 320 -20.22 50.40 -6.15
N PRO A 321 -19.44 51.30 -5.49
CA PRO A 321 -20.01 52.47 -4.85
C PRO A 321 -20.60 53.35 -5.96
N ASN A 322 -21.91 53.56 -5.91
CA ASN A 322 -22.57 54.55 -6.79
C ASN A 322 -21.95 55.94 -6.64
#